data_AF-A0A1V3SAW2-F1
#
_entry.id   AF-A0A1V3SAW2-F1
#
_cell.length_a   1.000
_cell.length_b   1.000
_cell.length_c   1.000
_cell.angle_alpha   90.00
_cell.angle_beta   90.00
_cell.angle_gamma   90.00
#
_symmetry.space_group_name_H-M   'P 1'
#
loop_
_entity.id
_entity.type
_entity.pdbx_description
1 polymer ?
#
loop_
_entity_poly.entity_id
_entity_poly.type
_entity_poly.pdbx_seq_one_letter_code
_entity_poly.pdbx_strand_id
1 'polypeptide(L)'
;MKRSHQIILTGLLTLVFIVWQAPASLIGAVLRQASHDAWDLADAEGTLWNGRGVVTGRRDKDPRQVSLPPLGWKFGGFQNGGLLFQMQAHGQPVGDVQIGWNGWKAQLRGLTVEARDLTPLLPGILNKGEWQGLLSFQQISAQGDRHAMRISQIDMEWLNAATSLMPQGALGSFALKGHSEAAGVSFSITSQDGPLTLAGQGSHSAQQGFQFTGELTDKAGLASQFPGFLGDYLQPTGAPNHYTLRISQLNL
;
A
#
# COMPACT_ATOMS: atom_id res chain seq x y z
N MET A 1 43.68 4.14 -36.21
CA MET A 1 43.29 4.56 -34.84
C MET A 1 42.12 5.56 -34.81
N LYS A 2 42.01 6.57 -35.70
CA LYS A 2 40.89 7.55 -35.67
C LYS A 2 39.47 6.97 -35.92
N ARG A 3 39.33 5.98 -36.81
CA ARG A 3 38.02 5.36 -37.13
C ARG A 3 37.45 4.49 -36.01
N SER A 4 38.28 3.78 -35.25
CA SER A 4 37.81 2.94 -34.13
C SER A 4 37.28 3.78 -32.97
N HIS A 5 37.93 4.90 -32.65
CA HIS A 5 37.43 5.84 -31.64
C HIS A 5 36.10 6.50 -32.04
N GLN A 6 35.91 6.81 -33.33
CA GLN A 6 34.64 7.34 -33.83
C GLN A 6 33.50 6.33 -33.73
N ILE A 7 33.74 5.06 -34.09
CA ILE A 7 32.72 4.00 -33.96
C ILE A 7 32.34 3.78 -32.49
N ILE A 8 33.33 3.74 -31.59
CA ILE A 8 33.08 3.58 -30.15
C ILE A 8 32.29 4.78 -29.61
N LEU A 9 32.68 6.00 -29.98
CA LEU A 9 31.99 7.22 -29.53
C LEU A 9 30.55 7.29 -30.04
N THR A 10 30.34 7.02 -31.33
CA THR A 10 28.98 7.00 -31.92
C THR A 10 28.13 5.89 -31.31
N GLY A 11 28.70 4.71 -31.10
CA GLY A 11 28.04 3.60 -30.41
C GLY A 11 27.62 3.98 -28.99
N LEU A 12 28.52 4.59 -28.22
CA LEU A 12 28.25 5.07 -26.86
C LEU A 12 27.12 6.13 -26.85
N LEU A 13 27.19 7.12 -27.74
CA LEU A 13 26.18 8.17 -27.85
C LEU A 13 24.81 7.61 -28.23
N THR A 14 24.78 6.62 -29.12
CA THR A 14 23.54 5.94 -29.52
C THR A 14 22.93 5.20 -28.35
N LEU A 15 23.76 4.49 -27.56
CA LEU A 15 23.30 3.75 -26.39
C LEU A 15 22.77 4.69 -25.31
N VAL A 16 23.45 5.82 -25.05
CA VAL A 16 22.97 6.88 -24.16
C VAL A 16 21.62 7.42 -24.63
N PHE A 17 21.46 7.68 -25.93
CA PHE A 17 20.20 8.18 -26.47
C PHE A 17 19.05 7.18 -26.34
N ILE A 18 19.31 5.89 -26.58
CA ILE A 18 18.32 4.82 -26.38
C ILE A 18 17.88 4.76 -24.91
N VAL A 19 18.84 4.79 -23.98
CA VAL A 19 18.54 4.78 -22.54
C VAL A 19 17.78 6.03 -22.12
N TRP A 20 18.10 7.18 -22.71
CA TRP A 20 17.40 8.44 -22.45
C TRP A 20 15.96 8.45 -22.95
N GLN A 21 15.69 7.78 -24.08
CA GLN A 21 14.35 7.63 -24.66
C GLN A 21 13.63 6.33 -24.24
N ALA A 22 14.16 5.63 -23.24
CA ALA A 22 13.57 4.40 -22.74
C ALA A 22 12.10 4.63 -22.33
N PRO A 23 11.13 3.85 -22.84
CA PRO A 23 9.71 4.10 -22.60
C PRO A 23 9.29 3.80 -21.16
N ALA A 24 8.28 4.52 -20.67
CA ALA A 24 7.70 4.34 -19.33
C ALA A 24 7.23 2.90 -19.05
N SER A 25 6.80 2.17 -20.09
CA SER A 25 6.36 0.77 -19.99
C SER A 25 7.42 -0.20 -19.45
N LEU A 26 8.70 0.16 -19.50
CA LEU A 26 9.76 -0.63 -18.86
C LEU A 26 9.59 -0.71 -17.34
N ILE A 27 9.05 0.34 -16.70
CA ILE A 27 8.73 0.30 -15.27
C ILE A 27 7.64 -0.74 -15.01
N GLY A 28 6.65 -0.84 -15.90
CA GLY A 28 5.62 -1.87 -15.83
C GLY A 28 6.19 -3.27 -15.91
N ALA A 29 7.10 -3.52 -16.85
CA ALA A 29 7.76 -4.82 -16.99
C ALA A 29 8.56 -5.21 -15.72
N VAL A 30 9.31 -4.26 -15.16
CA VAL A 30 10.07 -4.47 -13.90
C VAL A 30 9.13 -4.71 -12.72
N LEU A 31 8.06 -3.91 -12.61
CA LEU A 31 7.06 -4.05 -11.54
C LEU A 31 6.37 -5.41 -11.59
N ARG A 32 5.96 -5.84 -12.77
CA ARG A 32 5.33 -7.14 -13.01
C ARG A 32 6.26 -8.30 -12.66
N GLN A 33 7.51 -8.23 -13.12
CA GLN A 33 8.51 -9.25 -12.80
C GLN A 33 8.84 -9.30 -11.30
N ALA A 34 9.05 -8.15 -10.67
CA ALA A 34 9.39 -8.06 -9.24
C ALA A 34 8.24 -8.50 -8.33
N SER A 35 7.00 -8.28 -8.77
CA SER A 35 5.79 -8.65 -8.02
C SER A 35 5.25 -10.05 -8.33
N HIS A 36 5.93 -10.85 -9.15
CA HIS A 36 5.43 -12.15 -9.62
C HIS A 36 4.02 -12.05 -10.23
N ASP A 37 3.81 -11.09 -11.13
CA ASP A 37 2.54 -10.78 -11.80
C ASP A 37 1.41 -10.27 -10.88
N ALA A 38 1.69 -9.98 -9.60
CA ALA A 38 0.69 -9.45 -8.68
C ALA A 38 0.35 -7.98 -8.96
N TRP A 39 1.31 -7.22 -9.49
CA TRP A 39 1.17 -5.79 -9.81
C TRP A 39 1.62 -5.50 -11.23
N ASP A 40 0.94 -4.56 -11.87
CA ASP A 40 1.21 -4.11 -13.23
C ASP A 40 1.06 -2.60 -13.35
N LEU A 41 1.63 -2.02 -14.39
CA LEU A 41 1.50 -0.60 -14.72
C LEU A 41 0.70 -0.45 -16.01
N ALA A 42 -0.58 -0.11 -15.87
CA ALA A 42 -1.47 0.20 -16.98
C ALA A 42 -1.29 1.67 -17.42
N ASP A 43 -1.69 1.96 -18.66
CA ASP A 43 -1.69 3.31 -19.24
C ASP A 43 -0.37 4.07 -19.04
N ALA A 44 0.74 3.35 -19.18
CA ALA A 44 2.08 3.89 -19.00
C ALA A 44 2.41 4.86 -20.15
N GLU A 45 2.61 6.13 -19.83
CA GLU A 45 2.92 7.19 -20.76
C GLU A 45 4.24 7.88 -20.40
N GLY A 46 4.95 8.38 -21.42
CA GLY A 46 6.22 9.09 -21.26
C GLY A 46 7.43 8.16 -21.27
N THR A 47 8.48 8.55 -20.54
CA THR A 47 9.75 7.84 -20.49
C THR A 47 10.01 7.23 -19.11
N LEU A 48 11.03 6.37 -19.04
CA LEU A 48 11.60 5.86 -17.79
C LEU A 48 11.95 7.00 -16.81
N TRP A 49 12.32 8.16 -17.33
CA TRP A 49 12.78 9.31 -16.54
C TRP A 49 11.65 10.26 -16.15
N ASN A 50 10.63 10.39 -17.00
CA ASN A 50 9.50 11.26 -16.73
C ASN A 50 8.26 10.63 -17.37
N GLY A 51 7.39 10.08 -16.53
CA GLY A 51 6.24 9.32 -17.01
C GLY A 51 5.13 9.27 -15.98
N ARG A 52 4.04 8.63 -16.38
CA ARG A 52 2.86 8.39 -15.55
C ARG A 52 2.25 7.05 -15.89
N GLY A 53 1.49 6.49 -14.96
CA GLY A 53 0.72 5.29 -15.19
C GLY A 53 -0.20 4.96 -14.02
N VAL A 54 -1.05 3.97 -14.23
CA VAL A 54 -1.99 3.47 -13.23
C VAL A 54 -1.45 2.14 -12.73
N VAL A 55 -1.12 2.09 -11.44
CA VAL A 55 -0.71 0.82 -10.83
C VAL A 55 -1.97 -0.02 -10.63
N THR A 56 -1.98 -1.19 -11.24
CA THR A 56 -3.07 -2.15 -11.10
C THR A 56 -2.58 -3.41 -10.42
N GLY A 57 -3.42 -4.01 -9.58
CA GLY A 57 -3.08 -5.20 -8.84
C GLY A 57 -4.16 -6.26 -8.97
N ARG A 58 -3.76 -7.53 -8.91
CA ARG A 58 -4.71 -8.64 -8.86
C ARG A 58 -4.26 -9.61 -7.78
N ARG A 59 -5.20 -10.06 -6.94
CA ARG A 59 -4.96 -11.21 -6.07
C ARG A 59 -5.28 -12.47 -6.85
N ASP A 60 -4.26 -13.28 -7.11
CA ASP A 60 -4.26 -14.56 -7.87
C ASP A 60 -5.62 -15.04 -8.44
N LYS A 61 -6.52 -15.54 -7.58
CA LYS A 61 -7.81 -16.15 -7.98
C LYS A 61 -9.01 -15.20 -8.08
N ASP A 62 -8.87 -13.94 -7.70
CA ASP A 62 -9.94 -12.94 -7.77
C ASP A 62 -9.92 -12.25 -9.16
N PRO A 63 -11.03 -12.29 -9.92
CA PRO A 63 -11.11 -11.58 -11.20
C PRO A 63 -11.15 -10.05 -11.04
N ARG A 64 -11.38 -9.53 -9.82
CA ARG A 64 -11.42 -8.09 -9.56
C ARG A 64 -10.01 -7.51 -9.53
N GLN A 65 -9.74 -6.58 -10.44
CA GLN A 65 -8.51 -5.82 -10.49
C GLN A 65 -8.63 -4.58 -9.61
N VAL A 66 -7.63 -4.33 -8.78
CA VAL A 66 -7.45 -3.05 -8.09
C VAL A 66 -6.77 -2.09 -9.03
N SER A 67 -7.24 -0.85 -9.05
CA SER A 67 -6.58 0.25 -9.74
C SER A 67 -6.31 1.35 -8.73
N LEU A 68 -5.03 1.69 -8.55
CA LEU A 68 -4.63 2.82 -7.74
C LEU A 68 -4.78 4.12 -8.52
N PRO A 69 -4.87 5.28 -7.85
CA PRO A 69 -4.86 6.56 -8.55
C PRO A 69 -3.63 6.71 -9.47
N PRO A 70 -3.73 7.47 -10.58
CA PRO A 70 -2.61 7.68 -11.48
C PRO A 70 -1.39 8.25 -10.74
N LEU A 71 -0.26 7.56 -10.90
CA LEU A 71 1.03 7.95 -10.33
C LEU A 71 1.93 8.47 -11.43
N GLY A 72 2.48 9.67 -11.23
CA GLY A 72 3.56 10.23 -12.02
C GLY A 72 4.90 10.02 -11.33
N TRP A 73 5.96 9.94 -12.12
CA TRP A 73 7.34 9.97 -11.62
C TRP A 73 8.17 10.91 -12.49
N LYS A 74 9.12 11.59 -11.84
CA LYS A 74 10.07 12.47 -12.53
C LYS A 74 11.45 12.29 -11.93
N PHE A 75 12.44 12.09 -12.78
CA PHE A 75 13.83 12.00 -12.38
C PHE A 75 14.29 13.33 -11.78
N GLY A 76 14.71 13.27 -10.51
CA GLY A 76 15.18 14.40 -9.71
C GLY A 76 16.71 14.54 -9.69
N GLY A 77 17.44 13.61 -10.30
CA GLY A 77 18.91 13.63 -10.33
C GLY A 77 19.54 12.48 -9.57
N PHE A 78 20.83 12.64 -9.26
CA PHE A 78 21.61 11.65 -8.51
C PHE A 78 21.88 12.18 -7.10
N GLN A 79 21.55 11.38 -6.08
CA GLN A 79 21.77 11.72 -4.68
C GLN A 79 22.23 10.48 -3.91
N ASN A 80 23.19 10.65 -3.01
CA ASN A 80 23.72 9.59 -2.12
C ASN A 80 24.03 8.25 -2.83
N GLY A 81 24.58 8.31 -4.04
CA GLY A 81 24.94 7.09 -4.77
C GLY A 81 23.79 6.42 -5.54
N GLY A 82 22.62 7.06 -5.65
CA GLY A 82 21.44 6.52 -6.32
C GLY A 82 20.67 7.54 -7.16
N LEU A 83 19.83 7.03 -8.05
CA LEU A 83 18.87 7.79 -8.85
C LEU A 83 17.68 8.18 -7.97
N LEU A 84 17.34 9.46 -7.93
CA LEU A 84 16.16 9.97 -7.23
C LEU A 84 15.03 10.19 -8.22
N PHE A 85 13.85 9.71 -7.88
CA PHE A 85 12.60 9.95 -8.60
C PHE A 85 11.59 10.60 -7.68
N GLN A 86 11.10 11.77 -8.06
CA GLN A 86 9.99 12.44 -7.41
C GLN A 86 8.68 11.81 -7.86
N MET A 87 7.89 11.33 -6.93
CA MET A 87 6.60 10.72 -7.17
C MET A 87 5.50 11.78 -7.07
N GLN A 88 4.50 11.66 -7.94
CA GLN A 88 3.36 12.57 -7.99
C GLN A 88 2.06 11.78 -8.04
N ALA A 89 1.02 12.27 -7.37
CA ALA A 89 -0.35 11.78 -7.54
C ALA A 89 -1.25 13.00 -7.75
N HIS A 90 -2.17 12.93 -8.71
CA HIS A 90 -3.03 14.07 -9.07
C HIS A 90 -2.27 15.39 -9.32
N GLY A 91 -1.04 15.29 -9.85
CA GLY A 91 -0.16 16.44 -10.12
C GLY A 91 0.50 17.07 -8.89
N GLN A 92 0.31 16.50 -7.69
CA GLN A 92 0.96 16.94 -6.46
C GLN A 92 2.13 16.01 -6.10
N PRO A 93 3.25 16.52 -5.57
CA PRO A 93 4.33 15.69 -5.07
C PRO A 93 3.84 14.85 -3.88
N VAL A 94 3.98 13.53 -3.98
CA VAL A 94 3.63 12.59 -2.91
C VAL A 94 4.85 11.92 -2.32
N GLY A 95 6.06 12.37 -2.64
CA GLY A 95 7.31 11.89 -2.05
C GLY A 95 8.32 11.43 -3.09
N ASP A 96 9.22 10.53 -2.69
CA ASP A 96 10.40 10.18 -3.49
C ASP A 96 10.71 8.69 -3.45
N VAL A 97 11.25 8.19 -4.55
CA VAL A 97 11.83 6.85 -4.68
C VAL A 97 13.30 7.01 -5.08
N GLN A 98 14.18 6.48 -4.25
CA GLN A 98 15.61 6.45 -4.50
C GLN A 98 16.04 5.02 -4.86
N ILE A 99 16.71 4.85 -5.99
CA ILE A 99 17.22 3.56 -6.48
C ILE A 99 18.74 3.64 -6.54
N GLY A 100 19.43 2.85 -5.73
CA GLY A 100 20.89 2.76 -5.71
C GLY A 100 21.39 1.32 -5.88
N TRP A 101 22.71 1.16 -5.88
CA TRP A 101 23.36 -0.15 -6.05
C TRP A 101 23.03 -1.15 -4.95
N ASN A 102 22.82 -0.67 -3.73
CA ASN A 102 22.56 -1.50 -2.55
C ASN A 102 21.05 -1.71 -2.29
N GLY A 103 20.20 -1.30 -3.24
CA GLY A 103 18.76 -1.39 -3.11
C GLY A 103 18.06 -0.05 -3.30
N TRP A 104 16.80 -0.02 -2.91
CA TRP A 104 15.91 1.11 -3.11
C TRP A 104 15.27 1.54 -1.79
N LYS A 105 14.84 2.80 -1.76
CA LYS A 105 14.07 3.40 -0.67
C LYS A 105 12.95 4.21 -1.28
N ALA A 106 11.73 4.04 -0.76
CA ALA A 106 10.58 4.84 -1.11
C ALA A 106 10.06 5.52 0.16
N GLN A 107 9.75 6.81 0.04
CA GLN A 107 9.08 7.56 1.07
C GLN A 107 7.94 8.33 0.41
N LEU A 108 6.71 7.91 0.69
CA LEU A 108 5.49 8.53 0.19
C LEU A 108 4.74 9.22 1.32
N ARG A 109 4.08 10.33 1.02
CA ARG A 109 3.31 11.16 1.96
C ARG A 109 2.13 11.79 1.23
N GLY A 110 1.03 11.99 1.95
CA GLY A 110 -0.17 12.62 1.41
C GLY A 110 -0.84 11.84 0.29
N LEU A 111 -0.59 10.53 0.19
CA LEU A 111 -1.30 9.68 -0.77
C LEU A 111 -2.71 9.44 -0.24
N THR A 112 -3.70 9.61 -1.11
CA THR A 112 -5.10 9.44 -0.75
C THR A 112 -5.74 8.45 -1.70
N VAL A 113 -6.44 7.45 -1.17
CA VAL A 113 -7.10 6.37 -1.93
C VAL A 113 -8.47 6.10 -1.32
N GLU A 114 -9.48 5.78 -2.15
CA GLU A 114 -10.77 5.34 -1.62
C GLU A 114 -10.66 3.90 -1.10
N ALA A 115 -11.22 3.61 0.07
CA ALA A 115 -11.15 2.27 0.67
C ALA A 115 -11.73 1.17 -0.24
N ARG A 116 -12.72 1.53 -1.07
CA ARG A 116 -13.35 0.63 -2.05
C ARG A 116 -12.36 0.14 -3.10
N ASP A 117 -11.41 0.98 -3.48
CA ASP A 117 -10.44 0.68 -4.54
C ASP A 117 -9.44 -0.38 -4.05
N LEU A 118 -9.16 -0.43 -2.74
CA LEU A 118 -8.28 -1.43 -2.12
C LEU A 118 -9.02 -2.69 -1.65
N THR A 119 -10.36 -2.70 -1.67
CA THR A 119 -11.16 -3.83 -1.17
C THR A 119 -10.80 -5.18 -1.80
N PRO A 120 -10.51 -5.30 -3.11
CA PRO A 120 -10.11 -6.58 -3.70
C PRO A 120 -8.74 -7.11 -3.22
N LEU A 121 -7.90 -6.27 -2.59
CA LEU A 121 -6.65 -6.72 -1.97
C LEU A 121 -6.86 -7.30 -0.58
N LEU A 122 -8.03 -7.10 0.02
CA LEU A 122 -8.29 -7.59 1.37
C LEU A 122 -8.51 -9.11 1.37
N PRO A 123 -8.10 -9.81 2.43
CA PRO A 123 -8.19 -11.27 2.53
C PRO A 123 -9.58 -11.77 2.92
N GLY A 124 -9.90 -13.00 2.51
CA GLY A 124 -11.05 -13.75 3.01
C GLY A 124 -12.37 -12.98 2.86
N ILE A 125 -13.15 -12.90 3.94
CA ILE A 125 -14.45 -12.21 3.94
C ILE A 125 -14.31 -10.68 3.81
N LEU A 126 -13.14 -10.12 4.13
CA LEU A 126 -12.92 -8.68 4.06
C LEU A 126 -13.00 -8.16 2.62
N ASN A 127 -12.77 -8.98 1.59
CA ASN A 127 -12.93 -8.55 0.19
C ASN A 127 -14.39 -8.34 -0.25
N LYS A 128 -15.36 -8.73 0.58
CA LYS A 128 -16.80 -8.54 0.35
C LYS A 128 -17.38 -7.38 1.15
N GLY A 129 -16.53 -6.65 1.89
CA GLY A 129 -16.98 -5.60 2.81
C GLY A 129 -17.47 -4.32 2.14
N GLU A 130 -17.26 -4.16 0.82
CA GLU A 130 -17.54 -2.90 0.10
C GLU A 130 -17.16 -1.68 0.94
N TRP A 131 -15.90 -1.66 1.37
CA TRP A 131 -15.42 -0.67 2.32
C TRP A 131 -15.45 0.72 1.69
N GLN A 132 -15.86 1.69 2.46
CA GLN A 132 -16.03 3.08 2.04
C GLN A 132 -15.24 4.00 2.98
N GLY A 133 -15.12 5.26 2.57
CA GLY A 133 -14.31 6.24 3.26
C GLY A 133 -12.93 6.38 2.62
N LEU A 134 -12.20 7.37 3.11
CA LEU A 134 -10.98 7.85 2.51
C LEU A 134 -9.77 7.34 3.30
N LEU A 135 -8.84 6.66 2.63
CA LEU A 135 -7.56 6.25 3.20
C LEU A 135 -6.54 7.34 2.89
N SER A 136 -6.17 8.11 3.91
CA SER A 136 -5.13 9.14 3.85
C SER A 136 -3.84 8.61 4.44
N PHE A 137 -2.85 8.34 3.59
CA PHE A 137 -1.53 7.89 3.99
C PHE A 137 -0.66 9.12 4.28
N GLN A 138 -0.58 9.48 5.56
CA GLN A 138 0.27 10.57 6.04
C GLN A 138 1.75 10.27 5.77
N GLN A 139 2.15 9.01 5.98
CA GLN A 139 3.50 8.56 5.67
C GLN A 139 3.53 7.07 5.37
N ILE A 140 4.16 6.68 4.26
CA ILE A 140 4.57 5.31 3.98
C ILE A 140 6.05 5.35 3.66
N SER A 141 6.84 4.51 4.32
CA SER A 141 8.22 4.29 3.94
C SER A 141 8.48 2.82 3.75
N ALA A 142 9.16 2.50 2.66
CA ALA A 142 9.60 1.15 2.35
C ALA A 142 11.03 1.18 1.84
N GLN A 143 11.74 0.10 2.05
CA GLN A 143 13.08 -0.08 1.50
C GLN A 143 13.24 -1.54 1.13
N GLY A 144 14.09 -1.81 0.16
CA GLY A 144 14.34 -3.18 -0.25
C GLY A 144 15.60 -3.31 -1.07
N ASP A 145 15.96 -4.56 -1.33
CA ASP A 145 17.00 -4.93 -2.26
C ASP A 145 16.45 -5.99 -3.22
N ARG A 146 17.34 -6.72 -3.90
CA ARG A 146 16.97 -7.79 -4.83
C ARG A 146 16.35 -9.04 -4.16
N HIS A 147 16.47 -9.17 -2.85
CA HIS A 147 16.01 -10.36 -2.11
C HIS A 147 14.76 -10.08 -1.30
N ALA A 148 14.65 -8.88 -0.70
CA ALA A 148 13.57 -8.57 0.22
C ALA A 148 13.13 -7.11 0.13
N MET A 149 11.82 -6.90 0.27
CA MET A 149 11.19 -5.61 0.53
C MET A 149 10.72 -5.56 1.98
N ARG A 150 10.91 -4.40 2.63
CA ARG A 150 10.47 -4.14 3.99
C ARG A 150 9.77 -2.79 4.08
N ILE A 151 8.51 -2.82 4.48
CA ILE A 151 7.77 -1.61 4.85
C ILE A 151 8.28 -1.17 6.22
N SER A 152 8.94 -0.02 6.29
CA SER A 152 9.59 0.48 7.50
C SER A 152 8.64 1.23 8.43
N GLN A 153 7.71 2.00 7.86
CA GLN A 153 6.71 2.75 8.61
C GLN A 153 5.47 2.98 7.74
N ILE A 154 4.29 2.90 8.36
CA ILE A 154 3.00 3.34 7.81
C ILE A 154 2.32 4.21 8.88
N ASP A 155 1.86 5.39 8.48
CA ASP A 155 0.91 6.22 9.22
C ASP A 155 -0.23 6.54 8.26
N MET A 156 -1.42 6.06 8.60
CA MET A 156 -2.60 6.10 7.75
C MET A 156 -3.84 6.43 8.58
N GLU A 157 -4.70 7.28 8.02
CA GLU A 157 -6.01 7.58 8.58
C GLU A 157 -7.08 7.07 7.62
N TRP A 158 -8.05 6.35 8.16
CA TRP A 158 -9.25 5.95 7.44
C TRP A 158 -10.39 6.83 7.92
N LEU A 159 -10.71 7.84 7.11
CA LEU A 159 -11.70 8.87 7.42
C LEU A 159 -13.08 8.44 6.91
N ASN A 160 -14.11 8.65 7.74
CA ASN A 160 -15.49 8.29 7.42
C ASN A 160 -15.62 6.82 6.96
N ALA A 161 -14.95 5.91 7.67
CA ALA A 161 -14.98 4.50 7.39
C ALA A 161 -16.41 3.98 7.42
N ALA A 162 -16.76 3.21 6.40
CA ALA A 162 -18.08 2.65 6.26
C ALA A 162 -18.04 1.31 5.51
N THR A 163 -19.10 0.52 5.62
CA THR A 163 -19.26 -0.78 4.94
C THR A 163 -20.73 -1.05 4.67
N SER A 164 -21.05 -1.61 3.50
CA SER A 164 -22.41 -2.06 3.20
C SER A 164 -22.84 -3.29 4.02
N LEU A 165 -21.89 -3.94 4.70
CA LEU A 165 -22.19 -4.98 5.68
C LEU A 165 -22.93 -4.44 6.92
N MET A 166 -22.96 -3.12 7.12
CA MET A 166 -23.71 -2.46 8.20
C MET A 166 -24.99 -1.80 7.70
N PRO A 167 -26.15 -2.02 8.37
CA PRO A 167 -27.41 -1.35 8.04
C PRO A 167 -27.34 0.19 8.09
N GLN A 168 -26.58 0.74 9.04
CA GLN A 168 -26.35 2.19 9.14
C GLN A 168 -25.06 2.66 8.45
N GLY A 169 -24.28 1.73 7.87
CA GLY A 169 -23.10 2.00 7.05
C GLY A 169 -21.87 2.53 7.76
N ALA A 170 -22.00 3.41 8.77
CA ALA A 170 -20.88 4.18 9.33
C ALA A 170 -20.16 3.47 10.49
N LEU A 171 -18.83 3.41 10.41
CA LEU A 171 -17.92 2.85 11.42
C LEU A 171 -17.26 3.95 12.26
N GLY A 172 -17.00 5.12 11.67
CA GLY A 172 -16.24 6.21 12.27
C GLY A 172 -14.93 6.46 11.54
N SER A 173 -14.00 7.17 12.17
CA SER A 173 -12.65 7.39 11.63
C SER A 173 -11.61 6.66 12.49
N PHE A 174 -10.57 6.12 11.83
CA PHE A 174 -9.54 5.32 12.49
C PHE A 174 -8.14 5.75 12.07
N ALA A 175 -7.21 5.80 13.03
CA ALA A 175 -5.78 5.92 12.76
C ALA A 175 -5.14 4.52 12.81
N LEU A 176 -4.29 4.23 11.83
CA LEU A 176 -3.42 3.07 11.79
C LEU A 176 -1.97 3.54 11.77
N LYS A 177 -1.18 3.04 12.72
CA LYS A 177 0.27 3.25 12.76
C LYS A 177 0.97 1.92 12.78
N GLY A 178 1.92 1.72 11.88
CA GLY A 178 2.72 0.50 11.82
C GLY A 178 4.19 0.79 11.56
N HIS A 179 5.04 -0.14 11.99
CA HIS A 179 6.47 -0.09 11.74
C HIS A 179 7.05 -1.49 11.56
N SER A 180 8.13 -1.60 10.80
CA SER A 180 8.84 -2.88 10.72
C SER A 180 9.51 -3.21 12.04
N GLU A 181 9.51 -4.50 12.37
CA GLU A 181 10.36 -5.10 13.38
C GLU A 181 11.31 -6.12 12.73
N ALA A 182 12.17 -6.77 13.51
CA ALA A 182 13.17 -7.70 13.00
C ALA A 182 12.58 -8.88 12.21
N ALA A 183 11.37 -9.33 12.56
CA ALA A 183 10.74 -10.51 11.98
C ALA A 183 9.36 -10.25 11.35
N GLY A 184 8.94 -8.99 11.18
CA GLY A 184 7.60 -8.68 10.70
C GLY A 184 7.25 -7.20 10.74
N VAL A 185 5.95 -6.92 10.81
CA VAL A 185 5.39 -5.57 10.99
C VAL A 185 4.51 -5.60 12.22
N SER A 186 4.71 -4.67 13.14
CA SER A 186 3.75 -4.39 14.21
C SER A 186 2.94 -3.15 13.86
N PHE A 187 1.70 -3.11 14.33
CA PHE A 187 0.79 -2.01 14.05
C PHE A 187 -0.19 -1.80 15.20
N SER A 188 -0.77 -0.62 15.25
CA SER A 188 -1.81 -0.21 16.18
C SER A 188 -2.95 0.45 15.40
N ILE A 189 -4.17 0.26 15.89
CA ILE A 189 -5.38 0.88 15.38
C ILE A 189 -6.05 1.62 16.51
N THR A 190 -6.50 2.85 16.27
CA THR A 190 -7.23 3.66 17.26
C THR A 190 -8.35 4.43 16.59
N SER A 191 -9.54 4.37 17.14
CA SER A 191 -10.69 5.20 16.73
C SER A 191 -10.43 6.66 17.09
N GLN A 192 -10.69 7.53 16.12
CA GLN A 192 -10.64 8.98 16.27
C GLN A 192 -12.04 9.53 16.59
N ASP A 193 -13.06 8.98 15.93
CA ASP A 193 -14.46 9.35 16.11
C ASP A 193 -15.40 8.19 15.77
N GLY A 194 -16.70 8.44 15.92
CA GLY A 194 -17.75 7.57 15.40
C GLY A 194 -18.43 6.66 16.44
N PRO A 195 -19.38 5.82 15.96
CA PRO A 195 -20.18 4.96 16.81
C PRO A 195 -19.40 3.75 17.37
N LEU A 196 -18.32 3.35 16.70
CA LEU A 196 -17.41 2.31 17.19
C LEU A 196 -16.12 2.92 17.72
N THR A 197 -15.78 2.59 18.96
CA THR A 197 -14.47 2.91 19.53
C THR A 197 -13.63 1.65 19.55
N LEU A 198 -12.58 1.61 18.72
CA LEU A 198 -11.62 0.53 18.65
C LEU A 198 -10.25 1.03 19.11
N ALA A 199 -9.58 0.29 19.98
CA ALA A 199 -8.17 0.49 20.27
C ALA A 199 -7.47 -0.86 20.40
N GLY A 200 -6.41 -1.08 19.64
CA GLY A 200 -5.72 -2.37 19.65
C GLY A 200 -4.39 -2.36 18.94
N GLN A 201 -3.68 -3.46 19.08
CA GLN A 201 -2.38 -3.70 18.49
C GLN A 201 -2.37 -5.05 17.80
N GLY A 202 -1.53 -5.16 16.78
CA GLY A 202 -1.36 -6.38 16.02
C GLY A 202 0.04 -6.50 15.45
N SER A 203 0.29 -7.67 14.90
CA SER A 203 1.54 -7.98 14.22
C SER A 203 1.28 -8.91 13.05
N HIS A 204 2.19 -8.86 12.08
CA HIS A 204 2.22 -9.78 10.96
C HIS A 204 3.64 -10.25 10.70
N SER A 205 3.84 -11.57 10.67
CA SER A 205 5.10 -12.20 10.25
C SER A 205 4.84 -13.44 9.41
N ALA A 206 5.84 -13.85 8.62
CA ALA A 206 5.76 -15.10 7.85
C ALA A 206 5.58 -16.34 8.74
N GLN A 207 6.03 -16.29 10.00
CA GLN A 207 5.99 -17.41 10.93
C GLN A 207 4.68 -17.50 11.69
N GLN A 208 4.12 -16.35 12.08
CA GLN A 208 2.97 -16.27 12.99
C GLN A 208 1.67 -15.82 12.29
N GLY A 209 1.75 -15.44 11.01
CA GLY A 209 0.63 -14.88 10.27
C GLY A 209 0.17 -13.54 10.83
N PHE A 210 -1.06 -13.16 10.51
CA PHE A 210 -1.68 -11.95 11.04
C PHE A 210 -2.29 -12.20 12.43
N GLN A 211 -1.94 -11.33 13.38
CA GLN A 211 -2.47 -11.34 14.74
C GLN A 211 -2.93 -9.94 15.14
N PHE A 212 -4.04 -9.87 15.86
CA PHE A 212 -4.56 -8.61 16.39
C PHE A 212 -5.28 -8.85 17.72
N THR A 213 -5.10 -7.94 18.67
CA THR A 213 -5.87 -7.88 19.91
C THR A 213 -6.24 -6.43 20.19
N GLY A 214 -7.50 -6.18 20.55
CA GLY A 214 -7.96 -4.85 20.92
C GLY A 214 -9.27 -4.86 21.67
N GLU A 215 -9.64 -3.69 22.17
CA GLU A 215 -10.91 -3.42 22.81
C GLU A 215 -11.82 -2.68 21.84
N LEU A 216 -13.04 -3.17 21.71
CA LEU A 216 -14.11 -2.59 20.92
C LEU A 216 -15.25 -2.18 21.85
N THR A 217 -15.62 -0.91 21.82
CA THR A 217 -16.82 -0.39 22.46
C THR A 217 -17.79 0.07 21.39
N ASP A 218 -19.02 -0.42 21.46
CA ASP A 218 -20.07 -0.12 20.51
C ASP A 218 -21.13 0.81 21.12
N LYS A 219 -21.07 2.09 20.78
CA LYS A 219 -21.97 3.09 21.36
C LYS A 219 -23.38 3.03 20.78
N ALA A 220 -23.56 2.36 19.64
CA ALA A 220 -24.78 2.41 18.85
C ALA A 220 -25.49 1.04 18.71
N GLY A 221 -24.99 -0.02 19.37
CA GLY A 221 -25.57 -1.36 19.25
C GLY A 221 -25.38 -1.98 17.85
N LEU A 222 -24.31 -1.59 17.16
CA LEU A 222 -23.90 -2.14 15.87
C LEU A 222 -23.35 -3.57 15.99
N ALA A 223 -22.61 -3.93 17.04
CA ALA A 223 -21.96 -5.22 17.20
C ALA A 223 -22.95 -6.40 17.24
N SER A 224 -24.16 -6.21 17.79
CA SER A 224 -25.24 -7.21 17.73
C SER A 224 -25.76 -7.46 16.30
N GLN A 225 -25.41 -6.59 15.35
CA GLN A 225 -25.76 -6.70 13.93
C GLN A 225 -24.64 -7.40 13.12
N PHE A 226 -23.54 -7.84 13.78
CA PHE A 226 -22.38 -8.53 13.19
C PHE A 226 -22.29 -10.06 13.40
N PRO A 227 -23.38 -10.84 13.61
CA PRO A 227 -23.23 -12.23 14.04
C PRO A 227 -22.51 -13.15 13.04
N GLY A 228 -22.28 -12.73 11.79
CA GLY A 228 -21.53 -13.52 10.79
C GLY A 228 -20.15 -13.00 10.37
N PHE A 229 -19.73 -11.78 10.76
CA PHE A 229 -18.50 -11.16 10.24
C PHE A 229 -17.45 -10.88 11.33
N LEU A 230 -17.89 -10.37 12.49
CA LEU A 230 -17.01 -10.18 13.66
C LEU A 230 -17.31 -11.16 14.80
N GLY A 231 -18.42 -11.90 14.74
CA GLY A 231 -18.87 -12.77 15.83
C GLY A 231 -17.80 -13.76 16.32
N ASP A 232 -17.08 -14.38 15.39
CA ASP A 232 -16.01 -15.34 15.73
C ASP A 232 -14.76 -14.67 16.33
N TYR A 233 -14.62 -13.36 16.16
CA TYR A 233 -13.47 -12.59 16.64
C TYR A 233 -13.77 -11.74 17.88
N LEU A 234 -15.05 -11.52 18.21
CA LEU A 234 -15.49 -10.71 19.34
C LEU A 234 -15.81 -11.58 20.56
N GLN A 235 -15.17 -11.28 21.67
CA GLN A 235 -15.44 -11.90 22.96
C GLN A 235 -16.09 -10.85 23.88
N PRO A 236 -17.33 -11.05 24.36
CA PRO A 236 -17.95 -10.14 25.31
C PRO A 236 -17.13 -10.05 26.60
N THR A 237 -16.91 -8.84 27.12
CA THR A 237 -16.14 -8.65 28.37
C THR A 237 -17.01 -8.75 29.64
N GLY A 238 -18.31 -8.94 29.49
CA GLY A 238 -19.31 -8.92 30.57
C GLY A 238 -19.91 -7.54 30.84
N ALA A 239 -19.27 -6.46 30.37
CA ALA A 239 -19.86 -5.12 30.34
C ALA A 239 -20.71 -4.93 29.07
N PRO A 240 -21.87 -4.26 29.16
CA PRO A 240 -22.74 -4.05 28.01
C PRO A 240 -22.03 -3.26 26.91
N ASN A 241 -22.10 -3.75 25.67
CA ASN A 241 -21.48 -3.16 24.48
C ASN A 241 -19.95 -3.05 24.50
N HIS A 242 -19.27 -3.82 25.36
CA HIS A 242 -17.82 -3.94 25.38
C HIS A 242 -17.38 -5.34 24.96
N TYR A 243 -16.42 -5.39 24.05
CA TYR A 243 -15.91 -6.62 23.45
C TYR A 243 -14.40 -6.58 23.33
N THR A 244 -13.74 -7.69 23.60
CA THR A 244 -12.36 -7.92 23.20
C THR A 244 -12.37 -8.49 21.78
N LEU A 245 -11.69 -7.84 20.85
CA LEU A 245 -11.46 -8.31 19.49
C LEU A 245 -10.14 -9.08 19.45
N ARG A 246 -10.18 -10.35 19.06
CA ARG A 246 -8.98 -11.19 18.93
C ARG A 246 -8.96 -11.94 17.61
N ILE A 247 -7.92 -11.69 16.83
CA ILE A 247 -7.64 -12.37 15.56
C ILE A 247 -6.31 -13.11 15.77
N SER A 248 -6.34 -14.44 15.81
CA SER A 248 -5.15 -15.24 16.13
C SER A 248 -4.49 -15.83 14.88
N GLN A 249 -5.25 -16.06 13.81
CA GLN A 249 -4.74 -16.43 12.48
C GLN A 249 -5.76 -16.02 11.42
N LEU A 250 -5.38 -15.08 10.55
CA LEU A 250 -6.03 -14.93 9.25
C LEU A 250 -5.12 -15.61 8.23
N ASN A 251 -5.60 -16.62 7.52
CA ASN A 251 -4.88 -17.14 6.35
C ASN A 251 -4.91 -16.05 5.27
N LEU A 252 -3.78 -15.36 5.09
CA LEU A 252 -3.55 -14.32 4.09
C LEU A 252 -3.17 -14.89 2.73
#